data_AF-A0A925SND4-F1
#
_entry.id   AF-A0A925SND4-F1
#
_cell.length_a   1.000
_cell.length_b   1.000
_cell.length_c   1.000
_cell.angle_alpha   90.00
_cell.angle_beta   90.00
_cell.angle_gamma   90.00
#
_symmetry.space_group_name_H-M   'P 1'
#
loop_
_entity.id
_entity.type
_entity.pdbx_description
1 polymer ?
#
loop_
_entity_poly.entity_id
_entity_poly.type
_entity_poly.pdbx_seq_one_letter_code
_entity_poly.pdbx_strand_id
1 'polypeptide(L)'
;MKKRWFSAILVGLFIVALTGSAFAWSGKADISGKPDEFSPNGREGYYIWQDNSGFHIWTTTRGERHVFSGVIRTDGRLFNVRGHSLEQGDSFKNYSEVQGRSWLDGKEKNRGNRFSIGGREINYENDKMNFKFNTTGGSDGLNFRVSNASYVEFDLYIDGRPINRKKIHIGEDSWYPQSHKFRFYQ
;
A
#
# COMPACT_ATOMS: atom_id res chain seq x y z
N MET A 1 19.48 35.17 64.94
CA MET A 1 20.77 34.86 64.30
C MET A 1 20.75 33.43 63.73
N LYS A 2 21.18 33.27 62.46
CA LYS A 2 21.67 32.05 61.75
C LYS A 2 20.68 30.87 61.59
N LYS A 3 20.01 30.80 60.42
CA LYS A 3 20.33 29.96 59.23
C LYS A 3 19.99 28.47 59.38
N ARG A 4 18.77 28.11 58.99
CA ARG A 4 18.35 26.74 58.65
C ARG A 4 18.61 26.50 57.17
N TRP A 5 19.64 25.74 56.83
CA TRP A 5 19.81 25.10 55.54
C TRP A 5 20.02 23.62 55.82
N PHE A 6 19.05 22.77 55.51
CA PHE A 6 19.31 21.43 55.01
C PHE A 6 18.06 20.93 54.27
N SER A 7 18.24 20.85 52.95
CA SER A 7 17.73 19.78 52.09
C SER A 7 16.23 19.76 51.77
N ALA A 8 15.79 20.75 51.00
CA ALA A 8 14.74 20.53 50.02
C ALA A 8 15.32 19.79 48.80
N ILE A 9 15.58 18.49 48.92
CA ILE A 9 15.95 17.62 47.79
C ILE A 9 15.12 16.35 47.89
N LEU A 10 13.80 16.45 47.75
CA LEU A 10 12.97 15.25 47.53
C LEU A 10 11.65 15.51 46.79
N VAL A 11 11.53 16.62 46.05
CA VAL A 11 10.33 16.92 45.24
C VAL A 11 10.67 17.21 43.76
N GLY A 12 11.96 17.37 43.41
CA GLY A 12 12.39 17.69 42.05
C GLY A 12 12.58 16.50 41.09
N LEU A 13 12.49 15.25 41.57
CA LEU A 13 12.84 14.04 40.82
C LEU A 13 11.62 13.14 40.50
N PHE A 14 10.44 13.75 40.31
CA PHE A 14 9.22 13.03 39.89
C PHE A 14 8.46 13.75 38.75
N ILE A 15 9.16 14.55 37.93
CA ILE A 15 8.59 15.17 36.70
C ILE A 15 9.41 14.77 35.45
N VAL A 16 10.23 13.71 35.51
CA VAL A 16 11.02 13.26 34.34
C VAL A 16 10.44 11.97 33.70
N ALA A 17 9.35 11.41 34.21
CA ALA A 17 8.83 10.12 33.76
C ALA A 17 7.58 10.18 32.84
N LEU A 18 7.14 11.37 32.39
CA LEU A 18 5.95 11.50 31.53
C LEU A 18 6.16 12.30 30.24
N THR A 19 7.41 12.64 29.88
CA THR A 19 7.73 12.89 28.47
C THR A 19 8.02 11.53 27.83
N GLY A 20 7.02 10.65 27.84
CA GLY A 20 6.95 9.63 26.81
C GLY A 20 6.96 10.41 25.52
N SER A 21 8.10 10.43 24.83
CA SER A 21 8.17 10.91 23.47
C SER A 21 7.23 10.03 22.67
N ALA A 22 5.94 10.38 22.64
CA ALA A 22 5.16 10.19 21.46
C ALA A 22 5.89 11.02 20.42
N PHE A 23 6.89 10.41 19.79
CA PHE A 23 7.29 10.81 18.46
C PHE A 23 6.02 10.63 17.62
N ALA A 24 5.16 11.63 17.65
CA ALA A 24 4.33 11.95 16.52
C ALA A 24 5.32 12.33 15.43
N TRP A 25 5.85 11.31 14.74
CA TRP A 25 6.47 11.49 13.45
C TRP A 25 5.35 12.09 12.59
N SER A 26 5.29 13.42 12.55
CA SER A 26 4.35 14.20 11.76
C SER A 26 4.80 14.31 10.30
N GLY A 27 5.80 13.52 9.93
CA GLY A 27 6.28 13.39 8.57
C GLY A 27 5.14 12.77 7.81
N LYS A 28 4.36 13.62 7.13
CA LYS A 28 3.55 13.19 6.01
C LYS A 28 4.46 12.28 5.20
N ALA A 29 4.12 10.99 5.14
CA ALA A 29 4.79 10.10 4.22
C ALA A 29 4.67 10.74 2.85
N ASP A 30 5.79 11.19 2.30
CA ASP A 30 5.76 11.79 0.98
C ASP A 30 5.57 10.64 0.00
N ILE A 31 4.36 10.56 -0.54
CA ILE A 31 4.02 9.60 -1.58
C ILE A 31 4.40 10.15 -2.96
N SER A 32 4.84 11.41 -3.05
CA SER A 32 5.21 12.03 -4.30
C SER A 32 6.43 11.37 -4.93
N GLY A 33 6.40 11.26 -6.25
CA GLY A 33 7.55 10.81 -7.03
C GLY A 33 7.76 9.30 -6.96
N LYS A 34 8.26 8.75 -8.07
CA LYS A 34 8.53 7.32 -8.18
C LYS A 34 9.73 6.94 -7.29
N PRO A 35 9.69 5.84 -6.52
CA PRO A 35 10.82 5.43 -5.71
C PRO A 35 12.07 5.17 -6.56
N ASP A 36 13.22 5.73 -6.16
CA ASP A 36 14.49 5.56 -6.88
C ASP A 36 14.94 4.09 -6.96
N GLU A 37 14.60 3.29 -5.95
CA GLU A 37 14.92 1.87 -5.89
C GLU A 37 14.10 1.01 -6.88
N PHE A 38 13.04 1.56 -7.48
CA PHE A 38 12.19 0.78 -8.38
C PHE A 38 12.92 0.43 -9.68
N SER A 39 13.00 -0.86 -9.97
CA SER A 39 13.40 -1.38 -11.27
C SER A 39 12.60 -2.65 -11.59
N PRO A 40 12.33 -2.96 -12.88
CA PRO A 40 11.50 -4.11 -13.26
C PRO A 40 11.99 -5.47 -12.73
N ASN A 41 13.27 -5.60 -12.36
CA ASN A 41 13.84 -6.81 -11.76
C ASN A 41 14.44 -6.51 -10.36
N GLY A 42 13.90 -5.48 -9.70
CA GLY A 42 14.42 -4.91 -8.47
C GLY A 42 14.22 -5.78 -7.24
N ARG A 43 14.31 -5.14 -6.08
CA ARG A 43 14.12 -5.83 -4.79
C ARG A 43 12.66 -6.23 -4.65
N GLU A 44 12.43 -7.47 -4.23
CA GLU A 44 11.09 -8.00 -4.03
C GLU A 44 10.27 -7.10 -3.08
N GLY A 45 9.09 -6.67 -3.52
CA GLY A 45 8.23 -5.79 -2.75
C GLY A 45 7.26 -4.95 -3.57
N TYR A 46 6.51 -4.11 -2.86
CA TYR A 46 5.63 -3.08 -3.41
C TYR A 46 6.38 -1.76 -3.55
N TYR A 47 6.11 -1.05 -4.63
CA TYR A 47 6.59 0.30 -4.93
C TYR A 47 5.36 1.16 -5.23
N ILE A 48 5.12 2.17 -4.40
CA ILE A 48 3.89 2.95 -4.41
C ILE A 48 4.24 4.42 -4.48
N TRP A 49 3.61 5.15 -5.40
CA TRP A 49 3.77 6.59 -5.47
C TRP A 49 2.56 7.28 -6.08
N GLN A 50 2.55 8.59 -5.99
CA GLN A 50 1.58 9.47 -6.60
C GLN A 50 2.32 10.56 -7.39
N ASP A 51 1.82 10.87 -8.57
CA ASP A 51 2.23 12.03 -9.36
C ASP A 51 1.01 12.66 -10.03
N ASN A 52 1.24 13.61 -10.94
CA ASN A 52 0.18 14.29 -11.69
C ASN A 52 -0.70 13.34 -12.52
N SER A 53 -0.23 12.12 -12.82
CA SER A 53 -0.98 11.12 -13.54
C SER A 53 -1.86 10.24 -12.65
N GLY A 54 -1.65 10.26 -11.33
CA GLY A 54 -2.42 9.50 -10.35
C GLY A 54 -1.54 8.70 -9.40
N PHE A 55 -2.15 7.71 -8.74
CA PHE A 55 -1.46 6.72 -7.94
C PHE A 55 -0.94 5.59 -8.82
N HIS A 56 0.20 5.05 -8.43
CA HIS A 56 0.87 3.93 -9.05
C HIS A 56 1.20 2.90 -7.98
N ILE A 57 0.94 1.63 -8.26
CA ILE A 57 1.35 0.51 -7.41
C ILE A 57 2.04 -0.48 -8.32
N TRP A 58 3.28 -0.82 -7.99
CA TRP A 58 4.09 -1.75 -8.73
C TRP A 58 4.67 -2.80 -7.81
N THR A 59 4.96 -3.96 -8.37
CA THR A 59 5.46 -5.14 -7.67
C THR A 59 6.60 -5.74 -8.45
N THR A 60 7.61 -6.28 -7.76
CA THR A 60 8.77 -6.94 -8.37
C THR A 60 9.14 -8.16 -7.54
N THR A 61 9.86 -9.14 -8.10
CA THR A 61 10.16 -10.39 -7.38
C THR A 61 11.60 -10.88 -7.42
N ARG A 62 12.57 -10.09 -7.91
CA ARG A 62 13.99 -10.48 -8.01
C ARG A 62 14.21 -11.90 -8.59
N GLY A 63 13.37 -12.35 -9.52
CA GLY A 63 13.49 -13.66 -10.16
C GLY A 63 12.66 -14.79 -9.54
N GLU A 64 12.12 -14.61 -8.33
CA GLU A 64 11.25 -15.61 -7.70
C GLU A 64 9.78 -15.39 -8.11
N ARG A 65 8.93 -16.40 -8.01
CA ARG A 65 7.50 -16.19 -8.31
C ARG A 65 6.77 -15.84 -7.02
N HIS A 66 6.04 -14.73 -7.03
CA HIS A 66 5.16 -14.35 -5.93
C HIS A 66 3.78 -13.96 -6.40
N VAL A 67 2.81 -14.20 -5.52
CA VAL A 67 1.45 -13.69 -5.68
C VAL A 67 1.27 -12.45 -4.81
N PHE A 68 1.34 -11.28 -5.42
CA PHE A 68 0.98 -10.03 -4.75
C PHE A 68 -0.52 -9.83 -4.76
N SER A 69 -1.10 -9.37 -3.67
CA SER A 69 -2.50 -8.98 -3.64
C SER A 69 -2.76 -7.85 -2.66
N GLY A 70 -3.84 -7.12 -2.87
CA GLY A 70 -4.18 -6.06 -1.94
C GLY A 70 -5.58 -5.52 -2.10
N VAL A 71 -5.97 -4.75 -1.10
CA VAL A 71 -7.22 -4.00 -1.08
C VAL A 71 -6.89 -2.52 -0.91
N ILE A 72 -7.41 -1.71 -1.82
CA ILE A 72 -7.34 -0.25 -1.78
C ILE A 72 -8.73 0.25 -1.40
N ARG A 73 -8.82 1.17 -0.44
CA ARG A 73 -10.08 1.80 -0.03
C ARG A 73 -9.96 3.31 0.01
N THR A 74 -11.06 4.01 -0.22
CA THR A 74 -11.14 5.46 -0.14
C THR A 74 -12.54 5.86 0.29
N ASP A 75 -12.71 7.07 0.81
CA ASP A 75 -14.02 7.71 0.99
C ASP A 75 -14.48 8.51 -0.23
N GLY A 76 -13.64 8.60 -1.26
CA GLY A 76 -13.98 9.23 -2.53
C GLY A 76 -14.35 8.23 -3.62
N ARG A 77 -14.00 8.58 -4.86
CA ARG A 77 -14.23 7.74 -6.04
C ARG A 77 -12.93 7.34 -6.72
N LEU A 78 -12.72 6.05 -6.87
CA LEU A 78 -11.71 5.41 -7.71
C LEU A 78 -12.14 5.52 -9.18
N PHE A 79 -11.22 5.95 -10.04
CA PHE A 79 -11.45 6.02 -11.48
C PHE A 79 -10.15 5.88 -12.27
N ASN A 80 -10.25 5.70 -13.59
CA ASN A 80 -9.10 5.51 -14.49
C ASN A 80 -8.15 4.39 -14.03
N VAL A 81 -8.70 3.29 -13.51
CA VAL A 81 -7.93 2.12 -13.09
C VAL A 81 -7.38 1.41 -14.33
N ARG A 82 -6.06 1.23 -14.40
CA ARG A 82 -5.35 0.62 -15.52
C ARG A 82 -4.26 -0.30 -15.00
N GLY A 83 -4.32 -1.58 -15.34
CA GLY A 83 -3.22 -2.51 -15.12
C GLY A 83 -2.07 -2.28 -16.09
N HIS A 84 -0.84 -2.53 -15.64
CA HIS A 84 0.39 -2.51 -16.42
C HIS A 84 1.15 -3.82 -16.23
N SER A 85 1.69 -4.38 -17.33
CA SER A 85 2.55 -5.55 -17.33
C SER A 85 3.93 -5.19 -17.91
N LEU A 86 5.00 -5.66 -17.28
CA LEU A 86 6.35 -5.63 -17.83
C LEU A 86 6.94 -7.05 -18.02
N GLU A 87 6.11 -8.10 -17.94
CA GLU A 87 6.50 -9.48 -18.28
C GLU A 87 6.12 -9.79 -19.73
N GLN A 88 7.07 -10.34 -20.51
CA GLN A 88 6.85 -10.66 -21.93
C GLN A 88 5.81 -11.76 -22.09
N GLY A 89 4.81 -11.52 -22.94
CA GLY A 89 3.78 -12.51 -23.30
C GLY A 89 2.48 -12.41 -22.50
N ASP A 90 2.40 -11.46 -21.59
CA ASP A 90 1.25 -11.29 -20.72
C ASP A 90 0.18 -10.36 -21.27
N SER A 91 -1.09 -10.70 -21.00
CA SER A 91 -2.25 -9.90 -21.40
C SER A 91 -3.06 -9.47 -20.18
N PHE A 92 -3.71 -8.32 -20.28
CA PHE A 92 -4.54 -7.75 -19.22
C PHE A 92 -5.93 -7.40 -19.78
N LYS A 93 -6.97 -7.56 -18.95
CA LYS A 93 -8.33 -7.08 -19.24
C LYS A 93 -8.81 -6.18 -18.10
N ASN A 94 -9.22 -4.96 -18.45
CA ASN A 94 -9.90 -4.02 -17.54
C ASN A 94 -11.33 -4.49 -17.27
N TYR A 95 -11.65 -4.90 -16.04
CA TYR A 95 -13.03 -5.15 -15.61
C TYR A 95 -13.56 -3.91 -14.88
N SER A 96 -13.88 -2.87 -15.65
CA SER A 96 -14.44 -1.62 -15.11
C SER A 96 -15.96 -1.49 -15.31
N GLU A 97 -16.62 -2.45 -15.95
CA GLU A 97 -17.98 -2.22 -16.46
C GLU A 97 -18.93 -3.39 -16.23
N VAL A 98 -18.80 -4.12 -15.12
CA VAL A 98 -19.84 -5.06 -14.69
C VAL A 98 -20.08 -4.89 -13.19
N GLN A 99 -21.18 -4.19 -12.91
CA GLN A 99 -21.87 -4.03 -11.63
C GLN A 99 -21.58 -5.13 -10.59
N GLY A 100 -20.75 -4.79 -9.60
CA GLY A 100 -20.88 -5.15 -8.19
C GLY A 100 -21.01 -6.63 -7.80
N ARG A 101 -19.95 -7.44 -7.91
CA ARG A 101 -19.80 -8.66 -7.08
C ARG A 101 -18.37 -8.87 -6.56
N SER A 102 -18.28 -9.00 -5.25
CA SER A 102 -17.09 -9.35 -4.45
C SER A 102 -16.83 -10.86 -4.48
N TRP A 103 -15.57 -11.27 -4.65
CA TRP A 103 -15.13 -12.68 -4.68
C TRP A 103 -15.13 -13.37 -3.30
N LEU A 104 -15.42 -12.63 -2.23
CA LEU A 104 -15.41 -13.18 -0.86
C LEU A 104 -16.67 -13.96 -0.50
N ASP A 105 -17.69 -14.00 -1.37
CA ASP A 105 -18.89 -14.80 -1.12
C ASP A 105 -18.76 -16.17 -1.79
N GLY A 106 -18.19 -17.11 -1.03
CA GLY A 106 -17.99 -18.48 -1.46
C GLY A 106 -19.32 -19.23 -1.54
N LYS A 107 -19.82 -19.45 -2.76
CA LYS A 107 -20.49 -20.67 -3.25
C LYS A 107 -21.18 -20.34 -4.58
N GLU A 108 -20.48 -20.47 -5.71
CA GLU A 108 -21.20 -20.57 -6.99
C GLU A 108 -20.49 -21.54 -7.94
N LYS A 109 -21.06 -22.75 -7.99
CA LYS A 109 -20.89 -23.70 -9.07
C LYS A 109 -21.65 -23.14 -10.27
N ASN A 110 -20.97 -22.59 -11.27
CA ASN A 110 -21.39 -22.74 -12.66
C ASN A 110 -20.33 -22.23 -13.65
N ARG A 111 -20.20 -23.00 -14.73
CA ARG A 111 -19.30 -22.78 -15.86
C ARG A 111 -19.86 -21.65 -16.72
N GLY A 112 -19.11 -20.57 -16.85
CA GLY A 112 -19.40 -19.45 -17.74
C GLY A 112 -18.87 -18.15 -17.15
N ASN A 113 -17.91 -17.51 -17.82
CA ASN A 113 -17.31 -16.22 -17.46
C ASN A 113 -16.20 -16.23 -16.39
N ARG A 114 -15.43 -17.32 -16.32
CA ARG A 114 -14.06 -17.31 -15.78
C ARG A 114 -13.09 -16.99 -16.92
N PHE A 115 -12.44 -15.84 -16.88
CA PHE A 115 -11.29 -15.58 -17.76
C PHE A 115 -10.14 -14.98 -16.94
N SER A 116 -9.28 -15.87 -16.45
CA SER A 116 -7.93 -15.59 -15.93
C SER A 116 -6.96 -15.96 -17.04
N ILE A 117 -6.16 -14.99 -17.50
CA ILE A 117 -5.00 -15.27 -18.36
C ILE A 117 -3.80 -14.63 -17.65
N GLY A 118 -2.84 -15.45 -17.26
CA GLY A 118 -1.60 -15.02 -16.58
C GLY A 118 -1.67 -14.85 -15.06
N GLY A 119 -2.80 -15.09 -14.39
CA GLY A 119 -2.90 -15.03 -12.92
C GLY A 119 -3.02 -13.63 -12.31
N ARG A 120 -3.34 -12.61 -13.11
CA ARG A 120 -3.60 -11.22 -12.69
C ARG A 120 -5.09 -10.89 -12.69
N GLU A 121 -5.56 -10.19 -11.67
CA GLU A 121 -6.97 -9.86 -11.44
C GLU A 121 -7.10 -8.46 -10.82
N ILE A 122 -8.00 -7.61 -11.33
CA ILE A 122 -8.37 -6.32 -10.73
C ILE A 122 -9.89 -6.22 -10.73
N ASN A 123 -10.49 -5.93 -9.57
CA ASN A 123 -11.92 -5.70 -9.41
C ASN A 123 -12.14 -4.45 -8.55
N TYR A 124 -12.92 -3.50 -9.03
CA TYR A 124 -13.14 -2.26 -8.30
C TYR A 124 -14.55 -1.70 -8.43
N GLU A 125 -14.95 -1.01 -7.38
CA GLU A 125 -16.15 -0.19 -7.27
C GLU A 125 -15.72 1.26 -6.96
N ASN A 126 -16.65 2.14 -6.60
CA ASN A 126 -16.33 3.55 -6.36
C ASN A 126 -15.31 3.72 -5.21
N ASP A 127 -15.44 3.01 -4.12
CA ASP A 127 -14.70 3.25 -2.87
C ASP A 127 -13.69 2.15 -2.54
N LYS A 128 -13.67 1.05 -3.32
CA LYS A 128 -12.87 -0.13 -3.03
C LYS A 128 -12.34 -0.79 -4.31
N MET A 129 -11.07 -1.19 -4.29
CA MET A 129 -10.43 -2.00 -5.32
C MET A 129 -9.70 -3.17 -4.69
N ASN A 130 -9.82 -4.34 -5.30
CA ASN A 130 -9.04 -5.52 -4.97
C ASN A 130 -8.19 -5.87 -6.19
N PHE A 131 -6.94 -6.23 -5.97
CA PHE A 131 -6.05 -6.67 -7.03
C PHE A 131 -5.25 -7.89 -6.61
N LYS A 132 -4.78 -8.63 -7.61
CA LYS A 132 -3.88 -9.76 -7.49
C LYS A 132 -2.96 -9.81 -8.70
N PHE A 133 -1.66 -9.94 -8.48
CA PHE A 133 -0.63 -10.12 -9.50
C PHE A 133 0.16 -11.39 -9.24
N ASN A 134 0.46 -12.13 -10.30
CA ASN A 134 1.30 -13.32 -10.25
C ASN A 134 2.60 -13.02 -10.98
N THR A 135 3.49 -12.33 -10.28
CA THR A 135 4.71 -11.75 -10.85
C THR A 135 5.82 -12.80 -10.82
N THR A 136 6.44 -13.04 -11.97
CA THR A 136 7.57 -13.95 -12.19
C THR A 136 8.75 -13.22 -12.81
N GLY A 137 9.68 -12.79 -11.96
CA GLY A 137 10.99 -12.30 -12.37
C GLY A 137 11.02 -10.88 -12.90
N GLY A 138 9.92 -10.37 -13.46
CA GLY A 138 9.74 -8.99 -13.86
C GLY A 138 8.94 -8.18 -12.85
N SER A 139 8.06 -7.32 -13.36
CA SER A 139 7.22 -6.45 -12.55
C SER A 139 5.83 -6.28 -13.13
N ASP A 140 4.84 -6.29 -12.25
CA ASP A 140 3.45 -5.95 -12.55
C ASP A 140 3.03 -4.70 -11.78
N GLY A 141 2.09 -3.94 -12.33
CA GLY A 141 1.55 -2.78 -11.63
C GLY A 141 0.13 -2.42 -12.03
N LEU A 142 -0.42 -1.43 -11.33
CA LEU A 142 -1.65 -0.76 -11.70
C LEU A 142 -1.54 0.73 -11.37
N ASN A 143 -2.20 1.54 -12.20
CA ASN A 143 -2.34 2.96 -12.01
C ASN A 143 -3.82 3.29 -11.81
N PHE A 144 -4.12 4.26 -10.95
CA PHE A 144 -5.49 4.69 -10.68
C PHE A 144 -5.53 6.15 -10.23
N ARG A 145 -6.72 6.73 -10.23
CA ARG A 145 -6.97 8.07 -9.68
C ARG A 145 -8.06 8.02 -8.63
N VAL A 146 -8.04 9.01 -7.76
CA VAL A 146 -9.04 9.21 -6.72
C VAL A 146 -9.55 10.65 -6.78
N SER A 147 -10.86 10.84 -6.65
CA SER A 147 -11.49 12.16 -6.54
C SER A 147 -12.39 12.23 -5.32
N ASN A 148 -12.55 13.44 -4.76
CA ASN A 148 -13.39 13.70 -3.58
C ASN A 148 -13.05 12.81 -2.37
N ALA A 149 -11.79 12.47 -2.19
CA ALA A 149 -11.32 11.63 -1.09
C ALA A 149 -10.56 12.46 -0.06
N SER A 150 -10.79 12.16 1.22
CA SER A 150 -9.90 12.59 2.29
C SER A 150 -8.78 11.58 2.54
N TYR A 151 -8.93 10.32 2.10
CA TYR A 151 -7.87 9.33 2.23
C TYR A 151 -7.85 8.25 1.15
N VAL A 152 -6.69 7.58 1.05
CA VAL A 152 -6.52 6.30 0.37
C VAL A 152 -5.85 5.32 1.34
N GLU A 153 -6.52 4.22 1.64
CA GLU A 153 -6.06 3.13 2.50
C GLU A 153 -5.55 1.97 1.64
N PHE A 154 -4.44 1.38 2.06
CA PHE A 154 -3.81 0.21 1.47
C PHE A 154 -3.81 -0.92 2.48
N ASP A 155 -4.00 -2.14 1.99
CA ASP A 155 -3.92 -3.39 2.75
C ASP A 155 -3.25 -4.45 1.85
N LEU A 156 -1.98 -4.75 2.11
CA LEU A 156 -1.07 -5.39 1.15
C LEU A 156 -0.56 -6.76 1.59
N TYR A 157 -0.50 -7.69 0.64
CA TYR A 157 -0.19 -9.09 0.88
C TYR A 157 0.79 -9.63 -0.16
N ILE A 158 1.61 -10.58 0.26
CA ILE A 158 2.43 -11.42 -0.62
C ILE A 158 2.21 -12.88 -0.23
N ASP A 159 1.94 -13.73 -1.22
CA ASP A 159 1.64 -15.15 -1.06
C ASP A 159 0.54 -15.44 -0.02
N GLY A 160 -0.48 -14.58 -0.01
CA GLY A 160 -1.63 -14.66 0.90
C GLY A 160 -1.33 -14.25 2.35
N ARG A 161 -0.15 -13.71 2.65
CA ARG A 161 0.24 -13.23 3.98
C ARG A 161 0.47 -11.72 3.98
N PRO A 162 0.18 -11.02 5.09
CA PRO A 162 0.56 -9.62 5.22
C PRO A 162 2.02 -9.39 4.86
N ILE A 163 2.30 -8.47 3.93
CA ILE A 163 3.68 -8.22 3.51
C ILE A 163 4.48 -7.57 4.65
N ASN A 164 5.78 -7.87 4.72
CA ASN A 164 6.67 -7.16 5.62
C ASN A 164 6.74 -5.67 5.22
N ARG A 165 6.53 -4.75 6.17
CA ARG A 165 6.57 -3.30 5.94
C ARG A 165 7.86 -2.80 5.29
N LYS A 166 8.99 -3.49 5.50
CA LYS A 166 10.29 -3.16 4.89
C LYS A 166 10.40 -3.54 3.40
N LYS A 167 9.35 -4.16 2.85
CA LYS A 167 9.18 -4.48 1.43
C LYS A 167 8.08 -3.61 0.79
N ILE A 168 7.71 -2.50 1.45
CA ILE A 168 6.78 -1.52 0.91
C ILE A 168 7.54 -0.19 0.80
N HIS A 169 7.86 0.20 -0.42
CA HIS A 169 8.64 1.38 -0.76
C HIS A 169 7.69 2.46 -1.27
N ILE A 170 7.69 3.63 -0.62
CA ILE A 170 6.70 4.70 -0.89
C ILE A 170 7.42 6.00 -1.24
N GLY A 171 7.01 6.63 -2.34
CA GLY A 171 7.56 7.91 -2.79
C GLY A 171 9.03 7.85 -3.21
N GLU A 172 9.54 8.97 -3.72
CA GLU A 172 10.93 9.12 -4.20
C GLU A 172 11.95 8.67 -3.14
N ASP A 173 11.77 9.15 -1.90
CA ASP A 173 12.62 8.84 -0.74
C ASP A 173 12.46 7.40 -0.18
N SER A 174 11.63 6.56 -0.80
CA SER A 174 11.42 5.16 -0.41
C SER A 174 11.05 4.98 1.07
N TRP A 175 10.08 5.76 1.54
CA TRP A 175 9.53 5.67 2.88
C TRP A 175 8.87 4.29 3.12
N TYR A 176 8.91 3.81 4.37
CA TYR A 176 8.32 2.54 4.78
C TYR A 176 7.17 2.78 5.76
N PRO A 177 5.99 2.14 5.57
CA PRO A 177 4.88 2.29 6.48
C PRO A 177 5.13 1.58 7.82
N GLN A 178 4.29 1.88 8.81
CA GLN A 178 4.32 1.18 10.10
C GLN A 178 3.79 -0.26 9.99
N SER A 179 2.94 -0.54 9.00
CA SER A 179 2.37 -1.87 8.77
C SER A 179 1.98 -2.10 7.30
N HIS A 180 1.61 -3.32 6.94
CA HIS A 180 1.04 -3.67 5.63
C HIS A 180 -0.29 -2.97 5.32
N LYS A 181 -0.94 -2.45 6.38
CA LYS A 181 -2.13 -1.62 6.32
C LYS A 181 -1.81 -0.18 6.73
N PHE A 182 -2.09 0.78 5.87
CA PHE A 182 -1.77 2.19 6.10
C PHE A 182 -2.64 3.12 5.25
N ARG A 183 -2.67 4.40 5.60
CA ARG A 183 -3.47 5.43 4.92
C ARG A 183 -2.61 6.63 4.54
N PHE A 184 -2.92 7.24 3.40
CA PHE A 184 -2.51 8.60 3.08
C PHE A 184 -3.72 9.50 3.10
N TYR A 185 -3.54 10.70 3.62
CA TYR A 185 -4.56 11.75 3.63
C TYR A 185 -4.26 12.74 2.51
N GLN A 186 -5.28 13.12 1.74
CA GLN A 186 -5.21 14.07 0.63
C GLN A 186 -5.33 15.52 1.13
#